data_AF-A0A3M1C5Q1-F1
#
_entry.id   AF-A0A3M1C5Q1-F1
#
_cell.length_a   1.000
_cell.length_b   1.000
_cell.length_c   1.000
_cell.angle_alpha   90.00
_cell.angle_beta   90.00
_cell.angle_gamma   90.00
#
_symmetry.space_group_name_H-M   'P 1'
#
loop_
_entity.id
_entity.type
_entity.pdbx_description
1 polymer ?
#
loop_
_entity_poly.entity_id
_entity_poly.type
_entity_poly.pdbx_seq_one_letter_code
_entity_poly.pdbx_strand_id
1 'polypeptide(L)'
;MFLLGAFLAGPLHAEIETARDLMDAGNYAAAMKELLPAAQSGNADAEELIGVMYAMGLGVERDDTRAFEWYLRAALKGHAGAQSGIGWYYEIGRGLPAPDLVRAYAWYALSTIGGDPDAAISVEEVVKKMTPEQIEEAHKLVDDYRVWLYPFR
;
A
#
# COMPACT_ATOMS: atom_id res chain seq x y z
N MET A 1 -2.75 4.72 -40.31
CA MET A 1 -3.64 5.52 -39.45
C MET A 1 -4.30 4.57 -38.46
N PHE A 2 -3.60 4.23 -37.37
CA PHE A 2 -4.18 3.42 -36.31
C PHE A 2 -4.81 4.35 -35.28
N LEU A 3 -6.09 4.15 -35.03
CA LEU A 3 -6.92 4.92 -34.12
C LEU A 3 -6.38 4.83 -32.69
N LEU A 4 -6.33 6.00 -32.03
CA LEU A 4 -6.16 6.13 -30.58
C LEU A 4 -7.11 5.17 -29.86
N GLY A 5 -6.56 4.33 -28.97
CA GLY A 5 -7.35 3.61 -28.00
C GLY A 5 -7.99 4.60 -27.03
N ALA A 6 -9.31 4.72 -27.08
CA ALA A 6 -10.08 5.39 -26.05
C ALA A 6 -9.96 4.56 -24.76
N PHE A 7 -9.30 5.13 -23.74
CA PHE A 7 -9.40 4.64 -22.38
C PHE A 7 -10.85 4.86 -21.93
N LEU A 8 -11.67 3.80 -22.00
CA LEU A 8 -12.98 3.80 -21.39
C LEU A 8 -12.77 3.77 -19.88
N ALA A 9 -12.96 4.92 -19.23
CA ALA A 9 -13.13 4.98 -17.79
C ALA A 9 -14.35 4.12 -17.43
N GLY A 10 -14.09 2.89 -16.98
CA GLY A 10 -15.13 1.95 -16.56
C GLY A 10 -15.82 2.41 -15.26
N PRO A 11 -16.99 1.83 -14.93
CA PRO A 11 -17.76 2.18 -13.73
C PRO A 11 -16.95 2.12 -12.42
N LEU A 12 -15.99 1.19 -12.33
CA LEU A 12 -15.08 1.03 -11.20
C LEU A 12 -14.21 2.27 -10.90
N HIS A 13 -13.85 3.07 -11.89
CA HIS A 13 -13.04 4.27 -11.66
C HIS A 13 -13.89 5.42 -11.09
N ALA A 14 -15.15 5.54 -11.52
CA ALA A 14 -16.09 6.52 -10.99
C ALA A 14 -16.45 6.27 -9.51
N GLU A 15 -16.43 5.01 -9.07
CA GLU A 15 -16.73 4.62 -7.70
C GLU A 15 -15.63 5.05 -6.71
N ILE A 16 -14.35 4.98 -7.10
CA ILE A 16 -13.22 5.41 -6.25
C ILE A 16 -13.19 6.93 -6.07
N GLU A 17 -13.40 7.69 -7.14
CA GLU A 17 -13.44 9.16 -7.04
C GLU A 17 -14.58 9.62 -6.12
N THR A 18 -15.76 8.99 -6.25
CA THR A 18 -16.89 9.26 -5.34
C THR A 18 -16.53 8.96 -3.88
N ALA A 19 -15.84 7.85 -3.62
CA ALA A 19 -15.37 7.55 -2.28
C ALA A 19 -14.37 8.58 -1.75
N ARG A 20 -13.43 9.04 -2.59
CA ARG A 20 -12.46 10.10 -2.23
C ARG A 20 -13.16 11.41 -1.89
N ASP A 21 -14.12 11.84 -2.72
CA ASP A 21 -14.93 13.04 -2.45
C ASP A 21 -15.68 12.93 -1.11
N LEU A 22 -16.22 11.75 -0.80
CA LEU A 22 -16.87 11.49 0.49
C LEU A 22 -15.87 11.55 1.65
N MET A 23 -14.65 11.04 1.49
CA MET A 23 -13.59 11.13 2.50
C MET A 23 -13.16 12.58 2.73
N ASP A 24 -13.00 13.37 1.68
CA ASP A 24 -12.65 14.80 1.75
C ASP A 24 -13.76 15.62 2.43
N ALA A 25 -15.02 15.23 2.23
CA ALA A 25 -16.18 15.79 2.93
C ALA A 25 -16.35 15.27 4.37
N GLY A 26 -15.49 14.36 4.84
CA GLY A 26 -15.57 13.75 6.17
C GLY A 26 -16.69 12.70 6.34
N ASN A 27 -17.34 12.29 5.24
CA ASN A 27 -18.40 11.29 5.23
C ASN A 27 -17.83 9.87 5.09
N TYR A 28 -17.01 9.48 6.07
CA TYR A 28 -16.25 8.24 6.04
C TYR A 28 -17.11 6.96 6.01
N ALA A 29 -18.25 6.94 6.71
CA ALA A 29 -19.13 5.77 6.68
C ALA A 29 -19.71 5.52 5.27
N ALA A 30 -20.05 6.59 4.53
CA ALA A 30 -20.48 6.49 3.15
C ALA A 30 -19.31 6.10 2.23
N ALA A 31 -18.12 6.69 2.44
CA ALA A 31 -16.94 6.31 1.67
C ALA A 31 -16.61 4.81 1.80
N MET A 32 -16.66 4.24 3.02
CA MET A 32 -16.46 2.79 3.23
C MET A 32 -17.45 1.95 2.40
N LYS A 33 -18.70 2.39 2.30
CA LYS A 33 -19.73 1.68 1.53
C LYS A 33 -19.43 1.68 0.03
N GLU A 34 -18.91 2.78 -0.50
CA GLU A 34 -18.49 2.89 -1.90
C GLU A 34 -17.18 2.10 -2.17
N LEU A 35 -16.25 2.07 -1.21
CA LEU A 35 -14.96 1.37 -1.36
C LEU A 35 -15.10 -0.17 -1.34
N LEU A 36 -15.98 -0.71 -0.49
CA LEU A 36 -16.07 -2.16 -0.25
C LEU A 36 -16.30 -2.99 -1.53
N PRO A 37 -17.24 -2.65 -2.43
CA PRO A 37 -17.43 -3.40 -3.68
C PRO A 37 -16.19 -3.42 -4.57
N ALA A 38 -15.51 -2.29 -4.72
CA ALA A 38 -14.29 -2.18 -5.53
C ALA A 38 -13.14 -2.98 -4.89
N ALA A 39 -12.97 -2.89 -3.57
CA ALA A 39 -11.96 -3.64 -2.84
C ALA A 39 -12.21 -5.17 -2.90
N GLN A 40 -13.46 -5.60 -2.77
CA GLN A 40 -13.86 -7.01 -2.94
C GLN A 40 -13.63 -7.53 -4.36
N SER A 41 -13.69 -6.65 -5.35
CA SER A 41 -13.33 -6.95 -6.75
C SER A 41 -11.81 -6.90 -7.00
N GLY A 42 -11.02 -6.64 -5.97
CA GLY A 42 -9.57 -6.65 -6.01
C GLY A 42 -8.94 -5.33 -6.48
N ASN A 43 -9.67 -4.22 -6.50
CA ASN A 43 -9.10 -2.90 -6.79
C ASN A 43 -8.12 -2.49 -5.66
N ALA A 44 -6.84 -2.31 -6.02
CA ALA A 44 -5.79 -2.04 -5.04
C ALA A 44 -5.89 -0.63 -4.41
N ASP A 45 -6.37 0.37 -5.15
CA ASP A 45 -6.58 1.72 -4.61
C ASP A 45 -7.67 1.71 -3.53
N ALA A 46 -8.74 0.94 -3.76
CA ALA A 46 -9.82 0.77 -2.79
C ALA A 46 -9.35 0.07 -1.52
N GLU A 47 -8.56 -1.00 -1.68
CA GLU A 47 -7.96 -1.73 -0.56
C GLU A 47 -7.01 -0.85 0.26
N GLU A 48 -6.20 -0.02 -0.40
CA GLU A 48 -5.32 0.95 0.25
C GLU A 48 -6.13 1.97 1.08
N LEU A 49 -7.16 2.57 0.50
CA LEU A 49 -8.02 3.54 1.20
C LEU A 49 -8.73 2.92 2.40
N ILE A 50 -9.20 1.68 2.30
CA ILE A 50 -9.77 0.96 3.45
C ILE A 50 -8.70 0.74 4.53
N GLY A 51 -7.46 0.42 4.14
CA GLY A 51 -6.31 0.36 5.04
C GLY A 51 -6.10 1.66 5.82
N VAL A 52 -6.13 2.81 5.12
CA VAL A 52 -6.06 4.16 5.72
C VAL A 52 -7.17 4.37 6.75
N MET A 53 -8.41 4.01 6.38
CA MET A 53 -9.57 4.21 7.26
C MET A 53 -9.44 3.44 8.58
N TYR A 54 -8.98 2.19 8.54
CA TYR A 54 -8.69 1.43 9.76
C TYR A 54 -7.50 1.97 10.54
N ALA A 55 -6.43 2.40 9.85
CA ALA A 55 -5.23 2.93 10.50
C ALA A 55 -5.51 4.23 11.29
N MET A 56 -6.42 5.04 10.77
CA MET A 56 -6.77 6.36 11.31
C MET A 56 -8.08 6.38 12.11
N GLY A 57 -8.88 5.32 12.06
CA GLY A 57 -10.21 5.28 12.70
C GLY A 57 -11.23 6.19 12.02
N LEU A 58 -11.20 6.26 10.69
CA LEU A 58 -12.07 7.12 9.90
C LEU A 58 -13.35 6.38 9.54
N GLY A 59 -14.46 6.72 10.21
CA GLY A 59 -15.76 6.08 10.00
C GLY A 59 -15.84 4.62 10.49
N VAL A 60 -14.75 4.10 11.05
CA VAL A 60 -14.62 2.79 11.70
C VAL A 60 -13.77 2.93 12.96
N GLU A 61 -13.86 1.97 13.88
CA GLU A 61 -12.92 1.90 14.99
C GLU A 61 -11.50 1.67 14.46
N ARG A 62 -10.51 2.35 15.05
CA ARG A 62 -9.12 2.18 14.69
C ARG A 62 -8.68 0.74 14.97
N ASP A 63 -8.15 0.06 13.97
CA ASP A 63 -7.69 -1.32 14.06
C ASP A 63 -6.45 -1.50 13.19
N ASP A 64 -5.27 -1.46 13.82
CA ASP A 64 -3.99 -1.53 13.13
C ASP A 64 -3.74 -2.90 12.47
N THR A 65 -4.30 -3.98 13.03
CA THR A 65 -4.19 -5.32 12.44
C THR A 65 -5.02 -5.40 11.15
N ARG A 66 -6.26 -4.91 11.16
CA ARG A 66 -7.05 -4.84 9.92
C ARG A 66 -6.45 -3.89 8.90
N ALA A 67 -5.93 -2.74 9.34
CA ALA A 67 -5.23 -1.83 8.44
C ALA A 67 -4.06 -2.53 7.72
N PHE A 68 -3.22 -3.24 8.47
CA PHE A 68 -2.12 -4.03 7.91
C PHE A 68 -2.61 -5.06 6.90
N GLU A 69 -3.67 -5.82 7.21
CA GLU A 69 -4.23 -6.80 6.29
C GLU A 69 -4.71 -6.18 4.96
N TRP A 70 -5.38 -5.02 5.01
CA TRP A 70 -5.85 -4.33 3.81
C TRP A 70 -4.71 -3.75 2.98
N TYR A 71 -3.74 -3.09 3.64
CA TYR A 71 -2.54 -2.63 2.95
C TYR A 71 -1.77 -3.79 2.31
N LEU A 72 -1.71 -4.96 2.96
CA LEU A 72 -0.96 -6.10 2.43
C LEU A 72 -1.60 -6.61 1.12
N ARG A 73 -2.94 -6.61 1.04
CA ARG A 73 -3.66 -7.00 -0.18
C ARG A 73 -3.33 -6.07 -1.35
N ALA A 74 -3.35 -4.76 -1.11
CA ALA A 74 -3.00 -3.76 -2.12
C ALA A 74 -1.51 -3.82 -2.49
N ALA A 75 -0.63 -3.96 -1.49
CA ALA A 75 0.82 -4.01 -1.66
C ALA A 75 1.27 -5.22 -2.50
N LEU A 76 0.63 -6.37 -2.30
CA LEU A 76 0.84 -7.58 -3.10
C LEU A 76 0.36 -7.44 -4.56
N LYS A 77 -0.34 -6.36 -4.91
CA LYS A 77 -0.70 -6.05 -6.30
C LYS A 77 0.17 -4.98 -6.93
N GLY A 78 1.25 -4.58 -6.25
CA GLY A 78 2.17 -3.55 -6.74
C GLY A 78 1.74 -2.11 -6.41
N HIS A 79 0.73 -1.91 -5.54
CA HIS A 79 0.33 -0.56 -5.17
C HIS A 79 1.38 0.09 -4.25
N ALA A 80 2.14 1.06 -4.77
CA ALA A 80 3.27 1.66 -4.07
C ALA A 80 2.89 2.29 -2.71
N GLY A 81 1.83 3.10 -2.65
CA GLY A 81 1.38 3.71 -1.38
C GLY A 81 1.11 2.68 -0.25
N ALA A 82 0.42 1.59 -0.57
CA ALA A 82 0.21 0.48 0.34
C ALA A 82 1.52 -0.25 0.72
N GLN A 83 2.48 -0.38 -0.21
CA GLN A 83 3.81 -0.93 0.11
C GLN A 83 4.55 -0.03 1.12
N SER A 84 4.47 1.29 0.98
CA SER A 84 4.97 2.25 1.98
C SER A 84 4.25 2.07 3.32
N GLY A 85 2.93 1.90 3.31
CA GLY A 85 2.13 1.61 4.52
C GLY A 85 2.59 0.34 5.25
N ILE A 86 2.80 -0.75 4.51
CA ILE A 86 3.33 -1.99 5.07
C ILE A 86 4.76 -1.82 5.61
N GLY A 87 5.62 -1.11 4.86
CA GLY A 87 6.97 -0.78 5.31
C GLY A 87 6.95 -0.09 6.68
N TRP A 88 6.05 0.88 6.86
CA TRP A 88 5.89 1.60 8.12
C TRP A 88 5.41 0.70 9.26
N TYR A 89 4.41 -0.15 9.02
CA TYR A 89 3.93 -1.08 10.05
C TYR A 89 5.02 -2.04 10.53
N TYR A 90 5.84 -2.57 9.61
CA TYR A 90 6.99 -3.39 10.00
C TYR A 90 8.06 -2.58 10.73
N GLU A 91 8.32 -1.34 10.32
CA GLU A 91 9.34 -0.50 10.96
C GLU A 91 9.01 -0.23 12.42
N ILE A 92 7.74 0.08 12.72
CA ILE A 92 7.32 0.43 14.08
C ILE A 92 6.75 -0.76 14.88
N GLY A 93 6.45 -1.89 14.23
CA GLY A 93 5.88 -3.09 14.84
C GLY A 93 4.44 -2.93 15.35
N ARG A 94 3.69 -1.94 14.85
CA ARG A 94 2.35 -1.62 15.34
C ARG A 94 1.32 -2.63 14.82
N GLY A 95 0.49 -3.17 15.70
CA GLY A 95 -0.45 -4.23 15.30
C GLY A 95 0.22 -5.55 14.89
N LEU A 96 1.55 -5.66 15.06
CA LEU A 96 2.39 -6.83 14.79
C LEU A 96 3.05 -7.32 16.10
N PRO A 97 3.55 -8.57 16.15
CA PRO A 97 4.21 -9.08 17.35
C PRO A 97 5.49 -8.31 17.75
N ALA A 98 6.22 -7.77 16.76
CA ALA A 98 7.43 -6.96 16.96
C ALA A 98 7.76 -6.18 15.66
N PRO A 99 8.60 -5.14 15.74
CA PRO A 99 9.22 -4.53 14.56
C PRO A 99 10.10 -5.51 13.77
N ASP A 100 10.21 -5.29 12.46
CA ASP A 100 10.98 -6.09 11.51
C ASP A 100 11.61 -5.18 10.45
N LEU A 101 12.86 -4.76 10.69
CA LEU A 101 13.54 -3.79 9.82
C LEU A 101 13.90 -4.38 8.44
N VAL A 102 14.07 -5.70 8.35
CA VAL A 102 14.36 -6.38 7.07
C VAL A 102 13.14 -6.26 6.15
N ARG A 103 11.95 -6.59 6.67
CA ARG A 103 10.71 -6.44 5.91
C ARG A 103 10.35 -4.98 5.68
N ALA A 104 10.58 -4.09 6.65
CA ALA A 104 10.36 -2.66 6.47
C ALA A 104 11.14 -2.12 5.27
N TYR A 105 12.45 -2.37 5.24
CA TYR A 105 13.32 -1.98 4.13
C TYR A 105 12.81 -2.55 2.80
N ALA A 106 12.49 -3.85 2.77
CA ALA A 106 12.08 -4.51 1.54
C ALA A 106 10.80 -3.90 0.96
N TRP A 107 9.80 -3.62 1.79
CA TRP A 107 8.55 -3.00 1.34
C TRP A 107 8.73 -1.55 0.90
N TYR A 108 9.54 -0.75 1.60
CA TYR A 108 9.86 0.61 1.13
C TYR A 108 10.62 0.59 -0.20
N ALA A 109 11.59 -0.31 -0.38
CA ALA A 109 12.33 -0.43 -1.63
C ALA A 109 11.43 -0.88 -2.80
N LEU A 110 10.51 -1.82 -2.56
CA LEU A 110 9.50 -2.21 -3.55
C LEU A 110 8.57 -1.05 -3.89
N SER A 111 8.23 -0.20 -2.91
CA SER A 111 7.44 1.01 -3.13
C SER A 111 8.16 2.02 -4.04
N THR A 112 9.46 2.23 -3.80
CA THR A 112 10.30 3.05 -4.69
C THR A 112 10.35 2.50 -6.11
N ILE A 113 10.52 1.18 -6.27
CA ILE A 113 10.47 0.52 -7.58
C ILE A 113 9.08 0.68 -8.22
N GLY A 114 8.03 0.65 -7.39
CA GLY A 114 6.62 0.84 -7.74
C GLY A 114 6.28 2.24 -8.24
N GLY A 115 7.07 3.25 -7.86
CA GLY A 115 6.94 4.63 -8.32
C GLY A 115 6.58 5.64 -7.22
N ASP A 116 6.70 5.27 -5.94
CA ASP A 116 6.62 6.21 -4.82
C ASP A 116 8.04 6.74 -4.49
N PRO A 117 8.40 7.97 -4.92
CA PRO A 117 9.72 8.53 -4.64
C PRO A 117 9.92 8.85 -3.15
N ASP A 118 8.85 9.10 -2.39
CA ASP A 118 8.95 9.45 -0.98
C ASP A 118 9.38 8.23 -0.14
N ALA A 119 9.08 7.02 -0.63
CA ALA A 119 9.56 5.79 -0.03
C ALA A 119 11.10 5.67 0.00
N ALA A 120 11.82 6.34 -0.90
CA ALA A 120 13.28 6.32 -0.91
C ALA A 120 13.87 6.94 0.38
N ILE A 121 13.23 7.99 0.91
CA ILE A 121 13.63 8.57 2.19
C ILE A 121 13.47 7.55 3.32
N SER A 122 12.39 6.76 3.28
CA SER A 122 12.14 5.72 4.28
C SER A 122 13.18 4.59 4.19
N VAL A 123 13.61 4.21 2.98
CA VAL A 123 14.73 3.28 2.76
C VAL A 123 16.01 3.81 3.42
N GLU A 124 16.35 5.08 3.19
CA GLU A 124 17.53 5.72 3.78
C GLU A 124 17.48 5.81 5.31
N GLU A 125 16.30 6.02 5.89
CA GLU A 125 16.14 6.08 7.35
C GLU A 125 16.19 4.70 8.01
N VAL A 126 15.57 3.69 7.40
CA VAL A 126 15.56 2.33 7.94
C VAL A 126 16.96 1.70 7.88
N VAL A 127 17.69 1.87 6.77
CA VAL A 127 19.01 1.24 6.60
C VAL A 127 20.03 1.69 7.64
N LYS A 128 19.91 2.92 8.17
CA LYS A 128 20.75 3.44 9.26
C LYS A 128 20.60 2.67 10.58
N LYS A 129 19.49 1.95 10.74
CA LYS A 129 19.14 1.16 11.94
C LYS A 129 19.49 -0.32 11.79
N MET A 130 19.95 -0.75 10.62
CA MET A 130 20.18 -2.15 10.26
C MET A 130 21.65 -2.56 10.38
N THR A 131 21.86 -3.84 10.65
CA THR A 131 23.17 -4.50 10.53
C THR A 131 23.47 -4.85 9.06
N PRO A 132 24.74 -5.06 8.68
CA PRO A 132 25.10 -5.53 7.34
C PRO A 132 24.37 -6.81 6.94
N GLU A 133 24.20 -7.75 7.88
CA GLU A 133 23.51 -9.03 7.65
C GLU A 133 22.02 -8.80 7.34
N GLN A 134 21.35 -7.90 8.07
CA GLN A 134 19.97 -7.53 7.80
C GLN A 134 19.81 -6.84 6.45
N ILE A 135 20.77 -6.01 6.04
CA ILE A 135 20.75 -5.34 4.74
C ILE A 135 20.84 -6.38 3.62
N GLU A 136 21.75 -7.36 3.76
CA GLU A 136 21.88 -8.45 2.80
C GLU A 136 20.60 -9.28 2.69
N GLU A 137 19.96 -9.61 3.83
CA GLU A 137 18.68 -10.32 3.85
C GLU A 137 17.56 -9.50 3.19
N ALA A 138 17.51 -8.19 3.45
CA ALA A 138 16.51 -7.32 2.86
C ALA A 138 16.68 -7.21 1.34
N HIS A 139 17.91 -7.15 0.82
CA HIS A 139 18.16 -7.17 -0.63
C HIS A 139 17.67 -8.47 -1.28
N LYS A 140 17.93 -9.62 -0.67
CA LYS A 140 17.40 -10.91 -1.15
C LYS A 140 15.87 -10.89 -1.21
N LEU A 141 15.23 -10.38 -0.14
CA LEU A 141 13.78 -10.27 -0.08
C LEU A 141 13.23 -9.33 -1.17
N VAL A 142 13.89 -8.20 -1.42
CA VAL A 142 13.52 -7.29 -2.52
C VAL A 142 13.61 -7.99 -3.86
N ASP A 143 14.71 -8.71 -4.13
CA ASP A 143 14.92 -9.41 -5.40
C ASP A 143 13.85 -10.49 -5.64
N ASP A 144 13.52 -11.27 -4.61
CA ASP A 144 12.49 -12.31 -4.67
C ASP A 144 11.11 -11.73 -5.01
N TYR A 145 10.73 -10.63 -4.37
CA TYR A 145 9.42 -10.00 -4.56
C TYR A 145 9.35 -9.16 -5.84
N ARG A 146 10.44 -8.49 -6.21
CA ARG A 146 10.50 -7.62 -7.39
C ARG A 146 10.17 -8.40 -8.65
N VAL A 147 10.70 -9.62 -8.80
CA VAL A 147 10.44 -10.46 -9.99
C VAL A 147 8.95 -10.74 -10.15
N TRP A 148 8.22 -10.93 -9.05
CA TRP A 148 6.78 -11.20 -9.08
C TRP A 148 5.93 -9.94 -9.24
N LEU A 149 6.26 -8.87 -8.50
CA LEU A 149 5.49 -7.62 -8.49
C LEU A 149 5.74 -6.74 -9.72
N TYR A 150 6.97 -6.76 -10.24
CA TYR A 150 7.43 -5.88 -11.30
C TYR A 150 8.22 -6.63 -12.38
N PRO A 151 7.64 -7.65 -13.04
CA PRO A 151 8.37 -8.54 -13.96
C PRO A 151 8.94 -7.85 -15.21
N PHE A 152 8.53 -6.61 -15.49
CA PHE A 152 8.94 -5.83 -16.66
C PHE A 152 9.68 -4.53 -16.31
N ARG A 153 10.11 -4.35 -15.05
CA ARG A 153 10.88 -3.17 -14.60
C ARG A 153 12.30 -3.52 -14.17
#